data_AF-R5PRM5-F1
#
_entry.id   AF-R5PRM5-F1
#
_cell.length_a   1.000
_cell.length_b   1.000
_cell.length_c   1.000
_cell.angle_alpha   90.00
_cell.angle_beta   90.00
_cell.angle_gamma   90.00
#
_symmetry.space_group_name_H-M   'P 1'
#
loop_
_entity.id
_entity.type
_entity.pdbx_description
1 polymer ?
#
loop_
_entity_poly.entity_id
_entity_poly.type
_entity_poly.pdbx_seq_one_letter_code
_entity_poly.pdbx_strand_id
1 'polypeptide(L)' 'MGEISPEEFVHFIGPDMRLEQVTLHKTDQVSKLLEYYMGKNTMERQNFIIDNLVVEEDLPDEELA' A
#
# COMPACT_ATOMS: atom_id res chain seq x y z
N MET A 1 -8.51 9.76 -5.29
CA MET A 1 -9.46 10.49 -4.41
C MET A 1 -9.75 11.90 -4.89
N GLY A 2 -8.76 12.69 -5.33
CA GLY A 2 -9.00 14.06 -5.82
C GLY A 2 -9.72 14.17 -7.18
N GLU A 3 -9.93 13.04 -7.86
CA GLU A 3 -10.64 12.95 -9.16
C GLU A 3 -12.13 12.64 -9.01
N ILE A 4 -12.60 12.30 -7.80
CA ILE A 4 -14.00 11.98 -7.48
C ILE A 4 -14.62 13.21 -6.79
N SER A 5 -15.85 13.58 -7.14
CA SER A 5 -16.53 14.71 -6.48
C SER A 5 -16.91 14.38 -5.02
N PRO A 6 -17.09 15.38 -4.14
CA PRO A 6 -17.58 15.14 -2.80
C PRO A 6 -18.91 14.37 -2.76
N GLU A 7 -19.85 14.67 -3.67
CA GLU A 7 -21.14 13.97 -3.75
C GLU A 7 -20.98 12.50 -4.13
N GLU A 8 -20.08 12.18 -5.06
CA GLU A 8 -19.78 10.80 -5.45
C GLU A 8 -19.07 10.04 -4.33
N PHE A 9 -18.13 10.68 -3.63
CA PHE A 9 -17.34 10.06 -2.57
C PHE A 9 -18.20 9.57 -1.39
N VAL A 10 -19.28 10.29 -1.06
CA VAL A 10 -20.22 9.90 0.00
C VAL A 10 -20.86 8.53 -0.26
N HIS A 11 -21.02 8.12 -1.51
CA HIS A 11 -21.58 6.81 -1.84
C HIS A 11 -20.63 5.64 -1.53
N PHE A 12 -19.33 5.91 -1.35
CA PHE A 12 -18.34 4.91 -0.96
C PHE A 12 -18.12 4.81 0.56
N ILE A 13 -18.52 5.82 1.32
CA ILE A 13 -18.39 5.86 2.78
C ILE A 13 -19.76 5.79 3.43
N GLY A 14 -20.09 4.61 3.96
CA GLY A 14 -21.35 4.38 4.65
C GLY A 14 -21.34 3.11 5.49
N PRO A 15 -22.49 2.74 6.08
CA PRO A 15 -22.62 1.55 6.92
C PRO A 15 -22.25 0.24 6.21
N ASP A 16 -22.42 0.18 4.89
CA ASP A 16 -22.13 -1.00 4.07
C ASP A 16 -20.69 -1.04 3.52
N MET A 17 -19.85 -0.08 3.92
CA MET A 17 -18.45 -0.05 3.50
C MET A 17 -17.69 -1.26 4.08
N ARG A 18 -16.86 -1.88 3.25
CA ARG A 18 -15.97 -2.96 3.67
C ARG A 18 -14.78 -2.38 4.43
N LEU A 19 -14.88 -2.37 5.75
CA LEU A 19 -13.80 -1.94 6.64
C LEU A 19 -12.89 -3.13 6.96
N GLU A 20 -11.58 -2.91 6.83
CA GLU A 20 -10.56 -3.82 7.33
C GLU A 20 -10.00 -3.26 8.64
N GLN A 21 -10.23 -3.98 9.73
CA GLN A 21 -9.78 -3.53 11.05
C GLN A 21 -8.28 -3.81 11.21
N VAL A 22 -7.51 -2.75 11.44
CA VAL A 22 -6.10 -2.90 11.79
C VAL A 22 -5.98 -3.36 13.25
N THR A 23 -5.31 -4.48 13.48
CA THR A 23 -4.99 -5.01 14.81
C THR A 23 -3.49 -4.98 15.04
N LEU A 24 -3.07 -4.58 16.25
CA LEU A 24 -1.67 -4.57 16.67
C LEU A 24 -1.47 -5.56 17.82
N HIS A 25 -0.51 -6.47 17.66
CA HIS A 25 -0.07 -7.38 18.69
C HIS A 25 1.23 -6.87 19.33
N LYS A 26 1.46 -7.23 20.60
CA LYS A 26 2.69 -6.84 21.32
C LYS A 26 3.97 -7.40 20.69
N THR A 27 3.84 -8.47 19.91
CA THR A 27 4.94 -9.09 19.15
C THR A 27 5.24 -8.37 17.85
N ASP A 28 4.35 -7.49 17.39
CA ASP A 28 4.54 -6.77 16.15
C ASP A 28 5.62 -5.71 16.37
N GLN A 29 6.69 -5.79 15.57
CA GLN A 29 7.79 -4.84 15.63
C GLN A 29 7.43 -3.56 14.88
N VAL A 30 6.31 -2.93 15.26
CA VAL A 30 5.71 -1.78 14.57
C VAL A 30 6.71 -0.65 14.39
N SER A 31 7.50 -0.35 15.41
CA SER A 31 8.52 0.71 15.32
C SER A 31 9.56 0.43 14.23
N LYS A 32 10.02 -0.82 14.10
CA LYS A 32 11.00 -1.18 13.06
C LYS A 32 10.36 -1.18 11.67
N LEU A 33 9.13 -1.65 11.59
CA LEU A 33 8.37 -1.66 10.33
C LEU A 33 8.13 -0.23 9.83
N LEU A 34 7.72 0.67 10.72
CA LEU A 34 7.55 2.10 10.41
C LEU A 34 8.87 2.77 10.06
N GLU A 35 9.95 2.50 10.78
CA GLU A 35 11.28 3.03 10.45
C GLU A 35 11.76 2.56 9.08
N TYR A 36 11.49 1.31 8.72
CA TYR A 36 11.83 0.77 7.41
C TYR A 36 11.02 1.44 6.27
N TYR A 37 9.70 1.56 6.41
CA TYR A 37 8.84 2.13 5.36
C TYR A 37 8.84 3.68 5.33
N MET A 38 8.94 4.35 6.48
CA MET A 38 8.81 5.80 6.64
C MET A 38 10.05 6.49 7.24
N GLY A 39 11.16 5.77 7.38
CA GLY A 39 12.40 6.33 7.91
C GLY A 39 13.11 7.29 6.96
N LYS A 40 14.35 7.61 7.30
CA LYS A 40 15.17 8.53 6.50
C LYS A 40 15.42 7.97 5.10
N ASN A 41 15.50 8.86 4.12
CA ASN A 41 15.93 8.52 2.77
C ASN A 41 17.45 8.29 2.76
N THR A 42 17.87 7.04 2.91
CA THR A 42 19.27 6.60 2.87
C THR A 42 19.56 5.83 1.58
N MET A 43 20.84 5.72 1.20
CA MET A 43 21.25 4.90 0.05
C MET A 43 20.90 3.42 0.24
N GLU A 44 20.97 2.92 1.47
CA GLU A 44 20.57 1.54 1.80
C GLU A 44 19.09 1.30 1.52
N ARG A 45 18.21 2.25 1.92
CA ARG A 45 16.78 2.21 1.61
C ARG A 45 16.53 2.27 0.10
N GLN A 46 17.27 3.12 -0.61
CA GLN A 46 17.15 3.22 -2.07
C GLN A 46 17.50 1.89 -2.76
N ASN A 47 18.64 1.29 -2.42
CA ASN A 47 19.04 -0.01 -2.97
C ASN A 47 18.00 -1.08 -2.65
N PHE A 48 17.52 -1.12 -1.39
CA PHE A 48 16.46 -2.03 -0.99
C PHE A 48 15.20 -1.91 -1.87
N ILE A 49 14.72 -0.67 -2.13
CA ILE A 49 13.55 -0.43 -2.98
C ILE A 49 13.80 -0.94 -4.40
N ILE A 50 14.97 -0.66 -4.97
CA ILE A 50 15.34 -1.10 -6.32
C ILE A 50 15.34 -2.63 -6.40
N ASP A 51 15.94 -3.30 -5.42
CA ASP A 51 16.07 -4.76 -5.40
C ASP A 51 14.73 -5.49 -5.27
N ASN A 52 13.71 -4.81 -4.72
CA ASN A 52 12.36 -5.38 -4.49
C ASN A 52 11.30 -4.77 -5.42
N LEU A 53 11.70 -3.92 -6.37
CA LEU A 53 10.79 -3.33 -7.32
C LEU A 53 10.32 -4.41 -8.30
N VAL A 54 9.06 -4.81 -8.17
CA VAL A 54 8.41 -5.67 -9.16
C VAL A 54 7.98 -4.79 -10.32
N VAL A 55 8.50 -5.08 -11.52
CA VAL A 55 8.03 -4.44 -12.75
C VAL A 55 6.78 -5.19 -13.19
N GLU A 56 5.64 -4.53 -13.13
CA GLU A 56 4.44 -5.02 -13.81
C GLU A 56 4.66 -4.84 -15.32
N GLU A 57 4.83 -5.95 -16.03
CA GLU A 57 4.77 -5.95 -17.49
C GLU A 57 3.29 -6.03 -17.89
N ASP A 58 2.84 -5.09 -18.73
CA ASP A 58 1.54 -5.19 -19.43
C ASP A 58 1.61 -6.31 -20.48
N LEU A 59 1.70 -7.55 -20.03
CA LEU A 59 1.58 -8.72 -20.89
C LEU A 59 0.10 -8.93 -21.19
N PRO A 60 -0.28 -9.15 -22.47
CA PRO A 60 -1.65 -9.49 -22.80
C PRO A 60 -2.06 -10.78 -22.07
N ASP A 61 -3.30 -10.83 -21.59
CA ASP A 61 -3.87 -11.90 -20.74
C ASP A 61 -3.65 -13.34 -21.29
N GLU A 62 -3.39 -13.49 -22.59
CA GLU A 62 -3.14 -14.77 -23.25
C GLU A 62 -1.84 -15.48 -22.81
N GLU A 63 -0.89 -14.78 -22.18
CA GLU A 63 0.40 -15.35 -21.74
C GLU A 63 0.45 -15.74 -20.24
N LEU A 64 -0.61 -15.49 -19.47
CA LEU A 64 -0.70 -15.78 -18.02
C LEU A 64 -1.35 -17.14 -17.69
N ALA A 65 -1.58 -18.00 -18.69
CA ALA A 65 -2.29 -19.29 -18.55
C ALA A 65 -1.36 -20.52 -18.48
#